data_AF-A0A8S3ZGK1-F1
#
_entry.id   AF-A0A8S3ZGK1-F1
#
_cell.length_a   1.000
_cell.length_b   1.000
_cell.length_c   1.000
_cell.angle_alpha   90.00
_cell.angle_beta   90.00
_cell.angle_gamma   90.00
#
_symmetry.space_group_name_H-M   'P 1'
#
loop_
_entity.id
_entity.type
_entity.pdbx_description
1 polymer ?
#
loop_
_entity_poly.entity_id
_entity_poly.type
_entity_poly.pdbx_seq_one_letter_code
_entity_poly.pdbx_strand_id
1 'polypeptide(L)'
;MQTDVTCVLVLLLLRRMNDRISYKFRSACFVFIVMAWQVGMSNSQIESCSQQTCQLPACRCPSHSIPGNLQPENIPQMILIAFDDAVNWDNWQYYLRLFPPDGSRKNPNGCPISATFFVSNNFTDYCMVGKLHARGMEIGDHSVTHKLPRLWWTDADRPAMEYEVLTQRRNLAEKADIPIEEIRGWRSPFLQPAGDDLFSVLHDNNFTYDATMTYSFPKNLYSPVLWPFTLDYGYTLVCNIARCPQKRYPGLWILPVVVVMDHSDQKPCAYVDDCANNPRDKNEAYQMLWKNFLRNYHSNRAPLYLNLHSPWLNTKYQLEAMDEFIQKMVSIDDVYVVTITQALQWQMNPTPLNQLKNFESFKCPKFASNAESKKLCQFTFKHKTAPVAKNTTEEYEVTTQFPSQKSKTPINSKSKLKQGHQNKIKRGPEKPSSSPSNNEKQHDKTVKSEEAFNSHHENDIDEQSSIRHHHNYKTHKPWFLKSTAINFRQSSIFLCLVISVLFLMK
;
A
#
# COMPACT_ATOMS: atom_id res chain seq x y z
N MET A 1 24.84 12.00 30.85
CA MET A 1 24.50 13.22 31.64
C MET A 1 24.31 12.90 33.11
N GLN A 2 23.25 12.20 33.57
CA GLN A 2 23.12 11.88 35.01
C GLN A 2 24.21 10.91 35.53
N THR A 3 24.78 10.08 34.66
CA THR A 3 25.86 9.11 34.95
C THR A 3 27.22 9.76 35.29
N ASP A 4 27.48 10.95 34.76
CA ASP A 4 28.82 11.56 34.82
C ASP A 4 29.05 12.26 36.17
N VAL A 5 28.00 12.88 36.71
CA VAL A 5 28.04 13.62 37.98
C VAL A 5 28.33 12.69 39.17
N THR A 6 27.73 11.50 39.19
CA THR A 6 27.99 10.48 40.23
C THR A 6 29.42 9.96 40.16
N CYS A 7 29.96 9.75 38.96
CA CYS A 7 31.35 9.30 38.78
C CYS A 7 32.37 10.33 39.30
N VAL A 8 32.14 11.62 38.99
CA VAL A 8 32.98 12.72 39.51
C VAL A 8 32.87 12.86 41.02
N LEU A 9 31.69 12.73 41.63
CA LEU A 9 31.54 12.76 43.09
C LEU A 9 32.31 11.62 43.77
N VAL A 10 32.22 10.38 43.26
CA VAL A 10 32.94 9.23 43.81
C VAL A 10 34.45 9.42 43.74
N LEU A 11 34.97 9.92 42.60
CA LEU A 11 36.40 10.24 42.45
C LEU A 11 36.87 11.35 43.41
N LEU A 12 36.06 12.38 43.64
CA LEU A 12 36.36 13.44 44.60
C LEU A 12 36.34 12.94 46.06
N LEU A 13 35.40 12.07 46.42
CA LEU A 13 35.33 11.44 47.74
C LEU A 13 36.55 10.53 47.99
N LEU A 14 36.89 9.67 47.04
CA LEU A 14 38.08 8.80 47.11
C LEU A 14 39.37 9.63 47.24
N ARG A 15 39.50 10.72 46.48
CA ARG A 15 40.64 11.65 46.58
C ARG A 15 40.73 12.31 47.95
N ARG A 16 39.60 12.62 48.59
CA ARG A 16 39.54 13.23 49.93
C ARG A 16 39.77 12.26 51.09
N MET A 17 39.62 10.94 50.85
CA MET A 17 39.89 9.88 51.83
C MET A 17 41.38 9.45 51.90
N ASN A 18 42.26 10.03 51.08
CA ASN A 18 43.59 9.46 50.86
C ASN A 18 44.58 9.62 52.03
N ASP A 19 44.37 10.56 52.97
CA ASP A 19 45.46 10.98 53.88
C ASP A 19 45.40 10.40 55.30
N ARG A 20 44.27 9.83 55.77
CA ARG A 20 44.12 9.36 57.17
C ARG A 20 43.30 8.07 57.39
N ILE A 21 43.20 7.18 56.40
CA ILE A 21 42.41 5.93 56.53
C ILE A 21 43.25 4.68 56.25
N SER A 22 43.32 3.79 57.24
CA SER A 22 44.04 2.51 57.24
C SER A 22 43.61 1.58 56.11
N TYR A 23 44.57 0.84 55.55
CA TYR A 23 44.38 -0.08 54.42
C TYR A 23 43.23 -1.09 54.63
N LYS A 24 43.07 -1.62 55.85
CA LYS A 24 41.98 -2.54 56.20
C LYS A 24 40.59 -1.91 56.03
N PHE A 25 40.45 -0.62 56.35
CA PHE A 25 39.18 0.10 56.22
C PHE A 25 38.88 0.47 54.75
N ARG A 26 39.92 0.82 53.96
CA ARG A 26 39.77 0.99 52.50
C ARG A 26 39.28 -0.30 51.83
N SER A 27 39.89 -1.44 52.19
CA SER A 27 39.49 -2.76 51.68
C SER A 27 38.06 -3.12 52.06
N ALA A 28 37.64 -2.88 53.31
CA ALA A 28 36.27 -3.09 53.77
C ALA A 28 35.26 -2.21 53.01
N CYS A 29 35.52 -0.91 52.85
CA CYS A 29 34.66 -0.02 52.05
C CYS A 29 34.60 -0.44 50.59
N PHE A 30 35.70 -0.88 49.99
CA PHE A 30 35.71 -1.32 48.59
C PHE A 30 34.89 -2.60 48.40
N VAL A 31 35.00 -3.58 49.30
CA VAL A 31 34.14 -4.78 49.30
C VAL A 31 32.67 -4.39 49.48
N PHE A 32 32.34 -3.49 50.41
CA PHE A 32 30.95 -3.02 50.56
C PHE A 32 30.41 -2.28 49.32
N ILE A 33 31.24 -1.49 48.63
CA ILE A 33 30.85 -0.80 47.39
C ILE A 33 30.66 -1.79 46.24
N VAL A 34 31.52 -2.80 46.09
CA VAL A 34 31.38 -3.86 45.07
C VAL A 34 30.14 -4.71 45.35
N MET A 35 29.91 -5.12 46.59
CA MET A 35 28.71 -5.86 46.99
C MET A 35 27.44 -5.01 46.79
N ALA A 36 27.47 -3.72 47.11
CA ALA A 36 26.37 -2.80 46.84
C ALA A 36 26.12 -2.57 45.33
N TRP A 37 27.16 -2.61 44.50
CA TRP A 37 27.01 -2.62 43.03
C TRP A 37 26.37 -3.93 42.54
N GLN A 38 26.74 -5.08 43.10
CA GLN A 38 26.16 -6.38 42.74
C GLN A 38 24.70 -6.54 43.21
N VAL A 39 24.30 -5.90 44.32
CA VAL A 39 22.90 -5.83 44.77
C VAL A 39 22.11 -4.72 44.06
N GLY A 40 22.76 -3.62 43.70
CA GLY A 40 22.16 -2.48 42.99
C GLY A 40 21.92 -2.72 41.50
N MET A 41 22.61 -3.69 40.89
CA MET A 41 22.28 -4.19 39.56
C MET A 41 21.07 -5.14 39.62
N SER A 42 19.89 -4.56 39.81
CA SER A 42 18.64 -5.20 39.38
C SER A 42 18.78 -5.54 37.90
N ASN A 43 18.95 -6.82 37.60
CA ASN A 43 19.23 -7.29 36.25
C ASN A 43 17.96 -7.11 35.41
N SER A 44 17.82 -5.93 34.78
CA SER A 44 16.71 -5.59 33.90
C SER A 44 16.84 -6.39 32.61
N GLN A 45 16.53 -7.68 32.72
CA GLN A 45 16.22 -8.56 31.60
C GLN A 45 15.28 -7.77 30.69
N ILE A 46 15.70 -7.49 29.46
CA ILE A 46 14.81 -6.90 28.47
C ILE A 46 13.77 -7.98 28.19
N GLU A 47 12.61 -7.84 28.82
CA GLU A 47 11.57 -8.86 28.81
C GLU A 47 11.23 -9.18 27.35
N SER A 48 11.44 -10.44 26.99
CA SER A 48 11.28 -10.94 25.64
C SER A 48 9.82 -11.28 25.39
N CYS A 49 9.36 -11.04 24.17
CA CYS A 49 7.99 -11.34 23.80
C CYS A 49 7.79 -12.86 23.82
N SER A 50 6.89 -13.35 24.68
CA SER A 50 6.49 -14.76 24.74
C SER A 50 4.97 -14.89 24.85
N GLN A 51 4.45 -16.11 24.66
CA GLN A 51 3.03 -16.40 24.85
C GLN A 51 2.56 -16.21 26.31
N GLN A 52 3.49 -16.14 27.27
CA GLN A 52 3.18 -15.86 28.67
C GLN A 52 3.12 -14.34 28.93
N THR A 53 4.04 -13.57 28.35
CA THR A 53 4.21 -12.12 28.59
C THR A 53 3.41 -11.23 27.63
N CYS A 54 2.85 -11.81 26.57
CA CYS A 54 2.11 -11.11 25.53
C CYS A 54 0.90 -11.93 25.05
N GLN A 55 -0.30 -11.54 25.47
CA GLN A 55 -1.54 -12.31 25.33
C GLN A 55 -2.66 -11.53 24.63
N LEU A 56 -3.47 -12.26 23.86
CA LEU A 56 -4.67 -11.75 23.19
C LEU A 56 -5.77 -11.39 24.21
N PRO A 57 -6.63 -10.39 23.93
CA PRO A 57 -6.73 -9.61 22.69
C PRO A 57 -5.72 -8.48 22.56
N ALA A 58 -5.03 -8.10 23.65
CA ALA A 58 -4.26 -6.85 23.71
C ALA A 58 -2.89 -6.89 23.02
N CYS A 59 -2.18 -8.02 23.12
CA CYS A 59 -0.79 -8.16 22.67
C CYS A 59 -0.61 -9.44 21.86
N ARG A 60 0.26 -9.41 20.84
CA ARG A 60 0.72 -10.63 20.16
C ARG A 60 2.14 -10.51 19.63
N CYS A 61 2.99 -11.49 19.92
CA CYS A 61 4.34 -11.57 19.38
C CYS A 61 4.35 -11.93 17.87
N PRO A 62 5.36 -11.50 17.09
CA PRO A 62 5.58 -11.97 15.73
C PRO A 62 5.68 -13.50 15.70
N SER A 63 4.76 -14.18 14.98
CA SER A 63 4.72 -15.64 14.98
C SER A 63 4.01 -16.22 13.75
N HIS A 64 4.45 -17.42 13.34
CA HIS A 64 3.75 -18.27 12.37
C HIS A 64 2.68 -19.17 13.04
N SER A 65 2.63 -19.24 14.37
CA SER A 65 1.60 -19.99 15.11
C SER A 65 0.20 -19.42 14.85
N ILE A 66 -0.83 -20.27 14.85
CA ILE A 66 -2.22 -19.83 14.69
C ILE A 66 -2.71 -19.11 15.98
N PRO A 67 -3.42 -17.97 15.87
CA PRO A 67 -4.08 -17.33 17.00
C PRO A 67 -5.00 -18.29 17.77
N GLY A 68 -4.94 -18.26 19.11
CA GLY A 68 -5.74 -19.15 19.96
C GLY A 68 -5.32 -20.62 19.96
N ASN A 69 -4.21 -20.98 19.31
CA ASN A 69 -3.73 -22.38 19.18
C ASN A 69 -4.75 -23.34 18.52
N LEU A 70 -5.57 -22.80 17.62
CA LEU A 70 -6.54 -23.55 16.83
C LEU A 70 -5.84 -24.34 15.71
N GLN A 71 -6.44 -25.46 15.28
CA GLN A 71 -5.96 -26.23 14.13
C GLN A 71 -6.33 -25.51 12.82
N PRO A 72 -5.52 -25.60 11.74
CA PRO A 72 -5.78 -24.91 10.47
C PRO A 72 -7.18 -25.18 9.91
N GLU A 73 -7.63 -26.43 9.93
CA GLU A 73 -8.89 -26.89 9.35
C GLU A 73 -10.12 -26.34 10.09
N ASN A 74 -9.93 -25.80 11.30
CA ASN A 74 -10.99 -25.24 12.14
C ASN A 74 -11.06 -23.70 12.08
N ILE A 75 -10.21 -23.03 11.30
CA ILE A 75 -10.19 -21.56 11.19
C ILE A 75 -10.47 -21.07 9.76
N PRO A 76 -11.11 -19.90 9.58
CA PRO A 76 -11.37 -19.34 8.26
C PRO A 76 -10.07 -18.94 7.56
N GLN A 77 -9.97 -19.23 6.26
CA GLN A 77 -8.97 -18.57 5.43
C GLN A 77 -9.48 -17.18 5.06
N MET A 78 -8.93 -16.16 5.71
CA MET A 78 -9.26 -14.77 5.42
C MET A 78 -8.49 -14.28 4.18
N ILE A 79 -9.17 -13.53 3.31
CA ILE A 79 -8.63 -12.91 2.10
C ILE A 79 -8.80 -11.39 2.24
N LEU A 80 -7.69 -10.67 2.24
CA LEU A 80 -7.63 -9.23 2.47
C LEU A 80 -7.20 -8.55 1.17
N ILE A 81 -8.18 -8.08 0.42
CA ILE A 81 -7.96 -7.30 -0.79
C ILE A 81 -7.81 -5.83 -0.37
N ALA A 82 -6.66 -5.23 -0.70
CA ALA A 82 -6.29 -3.89 -0.29
C ALA A 82 -5.91 -3.05 -1.51
N PHE A 83 -6.68 -1.99 -1.77
CA PHE A 83 -6.37 -1.00 -2.79
C PHE A 83 -5.67 0.20 -2.16
N ASP A 84 -4.57 0.62 -2.77
CA ASP A 84 -3.87 1.84 -2.38
C ASP A 84 -4.17 2.97 -3.38
N ASP A 85 -3.86 4.20 -2.97
CA ASP A 85 -3.99 5.45 -3.73
C ASP A 85 -5.43 5.96 -3.93
N ALA A 86 -5.61 6.94 -4.83
CA ALA A 86 -6.83 7.75 -4.93
C ALA A 86 -8.06 7.00 -5.45
N VAL A 87 -9.23 7.25 -4.86
CA VAL A 87 -10.53 6.71 -5.32
C VAL A 87 -11.23 7.75 -6.19
N ASN A 88 -11.46 7.45 -7.47
CA ASN A 88 -12.07 8.38 -8.42
C ASN A 88 -12.70 7.67 -9.64
N TRP A 89 -13.12 8.45 -10.64
CA TRP A 89 -13.81 7.94 -11.83
C TRP A 89 -12.99 6.96 -12.69
N ASP A 90 -11.65 7.03 -12.66
CA ASP A 90 -10.78 6.17 -13.45
C ASP A 90 -10.80 4.71 -12.94
N ASN A 91 -11.01 4.51 -11.63
CA ASN A 91 -11.02 3.19 -11.00
C ASN A 91 -12.39 2.74 -10.44
N TRP A 92 -13.37 3.65 -10.34
CA TRP A 92 -14.72 3.37 -9.82
C TRP A 92 -15.39 2.13 -10.44
N GLN A 93 -15.28 1.96 -11.76
CA GLN A 93 -15.92 0.84 -12.47
C GLN A 93 -15.30 -0.53 -12.11
N TYR A 94 -14.02 -0.57 -11.74
CA TYR A 94 -13.40 -1.81 -11.26
C TYR A 94 -13.95 -2.20 -9.89
N TYR A 95 -14.11 -1.22 -8.99
CA TYR A 95 -14.69 -1.45 -7.66
C TYR A 95 -16.17 -1.87 -7.75
N LEU A 96 -16.97 -1.25 -8.64
CA LEU A 96 -18.35 -1.68 -8.89
C LEU A 96 -18.45 -3.11 -9.45
N ARG A 97 -17.50 -3.54 -10.29
CA ARG A 97 -17.48 -4.90 -10.85
C ARG A 97 -17.08 -5.94 -9.80
N LEU A 98 -15.98 -5.70 -9.08
CA LEU A 98 -15.41 -6.65 -8.11
C LEU A 98 -16.22 -6.70 -6.80
N PHE A 99 -16.85 -5.59 -6.40
CA PHE A 99 -17.66 -5.46 -5.19
C PHE A 99 -19.05 -4.86 -5.53
N PRO A 100 -19.96 -5.67 -6.10
CA PRO A 100 -21.27 -5.22 -6.58
C PRO A 100 -22.10 -4.48 -5.50
N PRO A 101 -22.72 -3.33 -5.83
CA PRO A 101 -23.48 -2.52 -4.86
C PRO A 101 -24.73 -3.20 -4.31
N ASP A 102 -25.21 -4.24 -4.98
CA ASP A 102 -26.35 -5.03 -4.54
C ASP A 102 -26.04 -5.97 -3.36
N GLY A 103 -24.76 -6.28 -3.13
CA GLY A 103 -24.30 -7.26 -2.14
C GLY A 103 -24.44 -8.71 -2.61
N SER A 104 -24.45 -8.95 -3.93
CA SER A 104 -24.59 -10.29 -4.54
C SER A 104 -23.44 -11.25 -4.22
N ARG A 105 -22.19 -10.76 -4.16
CA ARG A 105 -21.02 -11.54 -3.73
C ARG A 105 -20.95 -11.57 -2.20
N LYS A 106 -20.97 -12.77 -1.60
CA LYS A 106 -21.14 -12.95 -0.15
C LYS A 106 -20.14 -13.93 0.46
N ASN A 107 -19.80 -13.69 1.71
CA ASN A 107 -19.11 -14.64 2.57
C ASN A 107 -20.08 -15.75 3.06
N PRO A 108 -19.56 -16.89 3.56
CA PRO A 108 -20.40 -18.02 4.01
C PRO A 108 -21.38 -17.70 5.14
N ASN A 109 -21.19 -16.59 5.87
CA ASN A 109 -22.14 -16.09 6.86
C ASN A 109 -23.35 -15.32 6.26
N GLY A 110 -23.39 -15.12 4.94
CA GLY A 110 -24.46 -14.43 4.21
C GLY A 110 -24.29 -12.91 4.07
N CYS A 111 -23.24 -12.34 4.65
CA CYS A 111 -22.87 -10.93 4.49
C CYS A 111 -22.12 -10.69 3.18
N PRO A 112 -22.23 -9.50 2.56
CA PRO A 112 -21.41 -9.13 1.40
C PRO A 112 -19.91 -9.24 1.70
N ILE A 113 -19.13 -9.51 0.66
CA ILE A 113 -17.67 -9.40 0.73
C ILE A 113 -17.23 -7.94 0.85
N SER A 114 -16.08 -7.71 1.48
CA SER A 114 -15.52 -6.38 1.71
C SER A 114 -14.02 -6.33 1.41
N ALA A 115 -13.50 -5.11 1.26
CA ALA A 115 -12.10 -4.81 0.97
C ALA A 115 -11.64 -3.59 1.78
N THR A 116 -10.34 -3.33 1.75
CA THR A 116 -9.73 -2.15 2.39
C THR A 116 -9.21 -1.19 1.33
N PHE A 117 -9.36 0.11 1.54
CA PHE A 117 -8.88 1.17 0.66
C PHE A 117 -7.98 2.11 1.46
N PHE A 118 -6.68 2.13 1.19
CA PHE A 118 -5.73 3.09 1.75
C PHE A 118 -5.71 4.32 0.84
N VAL A 119 -6.47 5.35 1.20
CA VAL A 119 -6.81 6.46 0.29
C VAL A 119 -5.88 7.66 0.50
N SER A 120 -5.24 8.12 -0.58
CA SER A 120 -4.44 9.36 -0.61
C SER A 120 -5.32 10.57 -0.99
N ASN A 121 -4.99 11.80 -0.53
CA ASN A 121 -5.86 12.97 -0.78
C ASN A 121 -5.92 13.38 -2.26
N ASN A 122 -4.78 13.36 -2.93
CA ASN A 122 -4.65 13.96 -4.25
C ASN A 122 -5.45 13.16 -5.30
N PHE A 123 -6.31 13.85 -6.05
CA PHE A 123 -7.20 13.28 -7.06
C PHE A 123 -8.31 12.33 -6.54
N THR A 124 -8.57 12.29 -5.23
CA THR A 124 -9.67 11.52 -4.62
C THR A 124 -11.01 12.26 -4.70
N ASP A 125 -12.07 11.57 -5.13
CA ASP A 125 -13.47 11.96 -4.95
C ASP A 125 -13.97 11.41 -3.61
N TYR A 126 -13.98 12.26 -2.58
CA TYR A 126 -14.39 11.84 -1.23
C TYR A 126 -15.85 11.39 -1.13
N CYS A 127 -16.73 11.77 -2.07
CA CYS A 127 -18.07 11.20 -2.12
C CYS A 127 -18.01 9.72 -2.52
N MET A 128 -17.14 9.33 -3.46
CA MET A 128 -16.92 7.90 -3.76
C MET A 128 -16.34 7.14 -2.56
N VAL A 129 -15.44 7.75 -1.78
CA VAL A 129 -14.89 7.14 -0.55
C VAL A 129 -16.01 6.87 0.46
N GLY A 130 -16.89 7.84 0.72
CA GLY A 130 -18.06 7.66 1.59
C GLY A 130 -19.03 6.58 1.08
N LYS A 131 -19.14 6.41 -0.24
CA LYS A 131 -19.91 5.33 -0.87
C LYS A 131 -19.28 3.95 -0.72
N LEU A 132 -17.96 3.84 -0.60
CA LEU A 132 -17.29 2.58 -0.27
C LEU A 132 -17.52 2.24 1.21
N HIS A 133 -17.32 3.20 2.12
CA HIS A 133 -17.57 3.04 3.55
C HIS A 133 -19.02 2.63 3.85
N ALA A 134 -20.01 3.29 3.24
CA ALA A 134 -21.43 2.95 3.37
C ALA A 134 -21.81 1.56 2.84
N ARG A 135 -20.94 0.91 2.04
CA ARG A 135 -21.08 -0.48 1.59
C ARG A 135 -20.30 -1.47 2.48
N GLY A 136 -19.75 -1.02 3.61
CA GLY A 136 -18.97 -1.87 4.53
C GLY A 136 -17.52 -2.11 4.09
N MET A 137 -16.97 -1.30 3.17
CA MET A 137 -15.53 -1.29 2.89
C MET A 137 -14.80 -0.52 3.98
N GLU A 138 -13.58 -0.95 4.31
CA GLU A 138 -12.74 -0.22 5.25
C GLU A 138 -11.94 0.87 4.54
N ILE A 139 -11.90 2.06 5.14
CA ILE A 139 -11.14 3.20 4.64
C ILE A 139 -9.95 3.44 5.59
N GLY A 140 -8.76 3.14 5.10
CA GLY A 140 -7.48 3.45 5.72
C GLY A 140 -6.87 4.72 5.11
N ASP A 141 -5.84 5.23 5.79
CA ASP A 141 -5.13 6.45 5.42
C ASP A 141 -3.86 6.13 4.59
N HIS A 142 -3.66 6.89 3.50
CA HIS A 142 -2.47 6.83 2.63
C HIS A 142 -1.89 8.22 2.31
N SER A 143 -1.85 9.10 3.31
CA SER A 143 -1.28 10.45 3.28
C SER A 143 -2.05 11.52 2.48
N VAL A 144 -1.67 12.78 2.68
CA VAL A 144 -2.16 13.88 1.86
C VAL A 144 -1.46 13.88 0.50
N THR A 145 -0.12 13.84 0.49
CA THR A 145 0.64 14.24 -0.69
C THR A 145 1.08 13.10 -1.60
N HIS A 146 1.23 11.87 -1.08
CA HIS A 146 1.93 10.75 -1.74
C HIS A 146 3.27 11.20 -2.40
N LYS A 147 4.01 12.04 -1.66
CA LYS A 147 5.14 12.83 -2.15
C LYS A 147 6.30 12.01 -2.73
N LEU A 148 6.82 12.50 -3.85
CA LEU A 148 8.11 12.10 -4.40
C LEU A 148 9.23 13.07 -3.97
N PRO A 149 10.50 12.63 -3.89
CA PRO A 149 10.97 11.27 -4.13
C PRO A 149 10.71 10.33 -2.94
N ARG A 150 10.69 9.01 -3.18
CA ARG A 150 10.47 7.97 -2.16
C ARG A 150 11.26 8.17 -0.86
N LEU A 151 12.52 8.58 -0.96
CA LEU A 151 13.41 8.78 0.20
C LEU A 151 12.92 9.87 1.17
N TRP A 152 12.08 10.81 0.72
CA TRP A 152 11.49 11.81 1.61
C TRP A 152 10.71 11.17 2.77
N TRP A 153 10.07 10.01 2.54
CA TRP A 153 9.38 9.24 3.59
C TRP A 153 10.33 8.45 4.50
N THR A 154 11.54 8.12 4.03
CA THR A 154 12.58 7.52 4.88
C THR A 154 13.11 8.54 5.89
N ASP A 155 13.27 9.78 5.44
CA ASP A 155 13.93 10.87 6.15
C ASP A 155 12.94 11.85 6.82
N ALA A 156 11.63 11.63 6.68
CA ALA A 156 10.58 12.45 7.28
C ALA A 156 10.66 12.44 8.82
N ASP A 157 10.47 13.61 9.43
CA ASP A 157 10.42 13.80 10.87
C ASP A 157 8.98 13.73 11.41
N ARG A 158 8.83 13.61 12.73
CA ARG A 158 7.51 13.52 13.37
C ARG A 158 6.54 14.64 12.94
N PRO A 159 6.92 15.93 12.84
CA PRO A 159 6.03 16.99 12.32
C PRO A 159 5.58 16.78 10.86
N ALA A 160 6.47 16.31 9.97
CA ALA A 160 6.07 15.97 8.60
C ALA A 160 5.08 14.79 8.57
N MET A 161 5.30 13.77 9.41
CA MET A 161 4.38 12.65 9.54
C MET A 161 3.04 13.05 10.19
N GLU A 162 3.03 13.94 11.19
CA GLU A 162 1.78 14.50 11.74
C GLU A 162 0.98 15.25 10.68
N TYR A 163 1.64 16.03 9.81
CA TYR A 163 0.95 16.69 8.71
C TYR A 163 0.34 15.67 7.73
N GLU A 164 1.11 14.69 7.26
CA GLU A 164 0.63 13.73 6.26
C GLU A 164 -0.46 12.80 6.80
N VAL A 165 -0.31 12.30 8.03
CA VAL A 165 -1.25 11.38 8.69
C VAL A 165 -2.49 12.13 9.18
N LEU A 166 -2.33 13.11 10.07
CA LEU A 166 -3.47 13.67 10.80
C LEU A 166 -4.31 14.62 9.93
N THR A 167 -3.74 15.19 8.87
CA THR A 167 -4.52 15.93 7.88
C THR A 167 -5.30 14.99 6.97
N GLN A 168 -4.77 13.83 6.59
CA GLN A 168 -5.51 12.91 5.72
C GLN A 168 -6.61 12.16 6.46
N ARG A 169 -6.38 11.68 7.68
CA ARG A 169 -7.44 11.13 8.54
C ARG A 169 -8.57 12.14 8.78
N ARG A 170 -8.24 13.44 8.94
CA ARG A 170 -9.24 14.52 9.01
C ARG A 170 -9.98 14.70 7.67
N ASN A 171 -9.27 14.74 6.55
CA ASN A 171 -9.90 14.84 5.22
C ASN A 171 -10.91 13.70 4.99
N LEU A 172 -10.50 12.47 5.28
CA LEU A 172 -11.33 11.28 5.11
C LEU A 172 -12.58 11.35 6.01
N ALA A 173 -12.45 11.81 7.26
CA ALA A 173 -13.59 11.99 8.14
C ALA A 173 -14.55 13.09 7.63
N GLU A 174 -14.03 14.32 7.46
CA GLU A 174 -14.84 15.52 7.19
C GLU A 174 -15.42 15.57 5.77
N LYS A 175 -14.72 15.02 4.76
CA LYS A 175 -15.11 15.15 3.34
C LYS A 175 -15.86 13.92 2.82
N ALA A 176 -15.71 12.76 3.45
CA ALA A 176 -16.41 11.54 3.07
C ALA A 176 -17.56 11.15 4.02
N ASP A 177 -17.81 11.93 5.09
CA ASP A 177 -18.87 11.67 6.09
C ASP A 177 -18.62 10.37 6.88
N ILE A 178 -17.36 10.15 7.28
CA ILE A 178 -16.89 8.92 7.96
C ILE A 178 -16.51 9.24 9.42
N PRO A 179 -16.97 8.47 10.42
CA PRO A 179 -16.51 8.66 11.81
C PRO A 179 -15.01 8.44 11.96
N ILE A 180 -14.30 9.35 12.62
CA ILE A 180 -12.83 9.37 12.68
C ILE A 180 -12.23 8.17 13.44
N GLU A 181 -13.04 7.54 14.30
CA GLU A 181 -12.80 6.29 15.01
C GLU A 181 -12.98 5.02 14.15
N GLU A 182 -13.45 5.14 12.91
CA GLU A 182 -13.48 4.06 11.92
C GLU A 182 -12.27 4.08 10.97
N ILE A 183 -11.63 5.24 10.79
CA ILE A 183 -10.38 5.38 10.03
C ILE A 183 -9.23 4.93 10.94
N ARG A 184 -9.02 3.61 11.00
CA ARG A 184 -8.15 2.92 11.99
C ARG A 184 -6.78 2.53 11.48
N GLY A 185 -6.64 2.44 10.16
CA GLY A 185 -5.45 1.93 9.49
C GLY A 185 -4.62 3.02 8.85
N TRP A 186 -3.30 2.85 8.89
CA TRP A 186 -2.36 3.59 8.07
C TRP A 186 -1.56 2.65 7.17
N ARG A 187 -1.18 3.15 5.99
CA ARG A 187 -0.10 2.60 5.17
C ARG A 187 0.70 3.76 4.59
N SER A 188 2.02 3.75 4.74
CA SER A 188 2.86 4.78 4.14
C SER A 188 2.99 4.58 2.62
N PRO A 189 2.97 5.67 1.83
CA PRO A 189 3.42 5.68 0.45
C PRO A 189 4.74 4.92 0.24
N PHE A 190 4.81 4.12 -0.83
CA PHE A 190 5.98 3.32 -1.22
C PHE A 190 6.50 2.35 -0.13
N LEU A 191 5.64 1.95 0.82
CA LEU A 191 5.96 1.13 1.99
C LEU A 191 7.15 1.67 2.82
N GLN A 192 7.20 2.99 3.05
CA GLN A 192 8.27 3.65 3.81
C GLN A 192 7.92 3.88 5.29
N PRO A 193 8.57 3.19 6.24
CA PRO A 193 8.12 3.15 7.64
C PRO A 193 8.54 4.33 8.53
N ALA A 194 9.38 5.26 8.06
CA ALA A 194 9.85 6.49 8.74
C ALA A 194 10.41 6.37 10.19
N GLY A 195 10.41 5.19 10.80
CA GLY A 195 10.88 4.95 12.17
C GLY A 195 9.92 5.50 13.22
N ASP A 196 10.46 5.81 14.40
CA ASP A 196 9.67 6.33 15.52
C ASP A 196 8.94 7.66 15.22
N ASP A 197 9.34 8.36 14.16
CA ASP A 197 8.67 9.56 13.65
C ASP A 197 7.26 9.28 13.09
N LEU A 198 7.00 8.10 12.51
CA LEU A 198 5.64 7.66 12.14
C LEU A 198 4.95 6.97 13.30
N PHE A 199 5.61 5.97 13.92
CA PHE A 199 4.92 5.07 14.84
C PHE A 199 4.47 5.76 16.13
N SER A 200 5.13 6.85 16.56
CA SER A 200 4.58 7.73 17.59
C SER A 200 3.30 8.44 17.16
N VAL A 201 3.23 9.01 15.96
CA VAL A 201 2.02 9.68 15.44
C VAL A 201 0.83 8.72 15.38
N LEU A 202 1.04 7.48 14.92
CA LEU A 202 -0.01 6.46 14.87
C LEU A 202 -0.53 6.10 16.28
N HIS A 203 0.38 5.84 17.21
CA HIS A 203 0.06 5.48 18.58
C HIS A 203 -0.60 6.63 19.35
N ASP A 204 -0.01 7.83 19.33
CA ASP A 204 -0.48 9.03 20.02
C ASP A 204 -1.89 9.47 19.57
N ASN A 205 -2.31 9.08 18.36
CA ASN A 205 -3.60 9.43 17.76
C ASN A 205 -4.57 8.25 17.61
N ASN A 206 -4.37 7.16 18.37
CA ASN A 206 -5.26 5.99 18.39
C ASN A 206 -5.56 5.40 17.00
N PHE A 207 -4.53 5.23 16.16
CA PHE A 207 -4.62 4.26 15.07
C PHE A 207 -4.58 2.84 15.65
N THR A 208 -5.35 1.93 15.09
CA THR A 208 -5.32 0.51 15.50
C THR A 208 -4.13 -0.21 14.89
N TYR A 209 -3.74 0.15 13.66
CA TYR A 209 -2.72 -0.59 12.93
C TYR A 209 -1.92 0.20 11.89
N ASP A 210 -0.72 -0.30 11.63
CA ASP A 210 0.09 -0.05 10.43
C ASP A 210 0.04 -1.26 9.48
N ALA A 211 0.01 -1.00 8.17
CA ALA A 211 0.10 -1.99 7.10
C ALA A 211 1.26 -1.69 6.12
N THR A 212 2.35 -1.09 6.62
CA THR A 212 3.54 -0.64 5.87
C THR A 212 4.70 -1.63 6.00
N MET A 213 4.91 -2.22 7.19
CA MET A 213 6.12 -3.00 7.49
C MET A 213 6.26 -4.26 6.62
N THR A 214 7.32 -4.34 5.82
CA THR A 214 7.73 -5.60 5.14
C THR A 214 8.67 -6.42 6.03
N TYR A 215 8.56 -7.74 5.98
CA TYR A 215 9.43 -8.68 6.70
C TYR A 215 10.22 -9.58 5.73
N SER A 216 11.26 -10.24 6.20
CA SER A 216 12.13 -11.04 5.33
C SER A 216 11.34 -12.14 4.59
N PHE A 217 11.50 -12.15 3.28
CA PHE A 217 10.65 -12.89 2.35
C PHE A 217 10.57 -14.40 2.67
N PRO A 218 9.38 -15.04 2.54
CA PRO A 218 9.27 -16.50 2.51
C PRO A 218 10.20 -17.08 1.43
N LYS A 219 10.91 -18.18 1.74
CA LYS A 219 11.95 -18.74 0.86
C LYS A 219 11.38 -19.34 -0.44
N ASN A 220 10.10 -19.70 -0.42
CA ASN A 220 9.34 -20.32 -1.51
C ASN A 220 7.83 -20.32 -1.16
N LEU A 221 7.00 -20.86 -2.06
CA LEU A 221 5.54 -20.99 -1.87
C LEU A 221 5.11 -21.94 -0.74
N TYR A 222 6.03 -22.65 -0.09
CA TYR A 222 5.72 -23.59 1.00
C TYR A 222 6.11 -23.05 2.38
N SER A 223 6.70 -21.85 2.44
CA SER A 223 7.08 -21.21 3.69
C SER A 223 5.82 -20.63 4.37
N PRO A 224 5.58 -20.89 5.68
CA PRO A 224 4.40 -20.38 6.36
C PRO A 224 4.42 -18.85 6.44
N VAL A 225 3.24 -18.25 6.33
CA VAL A 225 3.08 -16.79 6.34
C VAL A 225 3.10 -16.25 7.78
N LEU A 226 3.54 -15.01 7.98
CA LEU A 226 3.57 -14.39 9.30
C LEU A 226 2.19 -13.83 9.66
N TRP A 227 1.67 -14.14 10.84
CA TRP A 227 0.45 -13.51 11.36
C TRP A 227 0.74 -12.09 11.89
N PRO A 228 -0.23 -11.14 11.85
CA PRO A 228 -0.07 -9.82 12.47
C PRO A 228 0.28 -9.89 13.96
N PHE A 229 0.96 -8.87 14.45
CA PHE A 229 1.54 -8.80 15.79
C PHE A 229 1.49 -7.35 16.32
N THR A 230 1.80 -7.12 17.59
CA THR A 230 1.79 -5.78 18.20
C THR A 230 3.19 -5.27 18.56
N LEU A 231 3.34 -3.95 18.70
CA LEU A 231 4.61 -3.30 19.05
C LEU A 231 4.87 -3.15 20.56
N ASP A 232 4.12 -3.82 21.44
CA ASP A 232 4.34 -3.86 22.91
C ASP A 232 5.79 -4.19 23.30
N TYR A 233 6.42 -5.09 22.54
CA TYR A 233 7.81 -5.53 22.75
C TYR A 233 8.80 -4.87 21.79
N GLY A 234 8.33 -3.98 20.90
CA GLY A 234 9.09 -3.34 19.84
C GLY A 234 9.15 -4.17 18.56
N TYR A 235 9.71 -3.63 17.48
CA TYR A 235 9.84 -4.33 16.22
C TYR A 235 11.06 -5.28 16.24
N THR A 236 10.82 -6.56 16.54
CA THR A 236 11.89 -7.57 16.70
C THR A 236 12.25 -8.34 15.42
N LEU A 237 11.72 -7.94 14.26
CA LEU A 237 12.00 -8.57 12.97
C LEU A 237 13.16 -7.86 12.26
N VAL A 238 13.70 -8.50 11.22
CA VAL A 238 14.69 -7.86 10.33
C VAL A 238 14.06 -6.65 9.66
N CYS A 239 14.76 -5.51 9.74
CA CYS A 239 14.34 -4.27 9.10
C CYS A 239 14.68 -4.30 7.60
N ASN A 240 13.74 -4.78 6.78
CA ASN A 240 13.87 -4.83 5.31
C ASN A 240 14.04 -3.43 4.69
N ILE A 241 13.25 -2.46 5.17
CA ILE A 241 13.20 -1.08 4.67
C ILE A 241 13.45 -0.16 5.87
N ALA A 242 14.59 0.52 5.88
CA ALA A 242 14.87 1.52 6.91
C ALA A 242 13.99 2.77 6.71
N ARG A 243 13.62 3.51 7.76
CA ARG A 243 13.91 3.30 9.19
C ARG A 243 12.77 2.52 9.86
N CYS A 244 13.06 1.44 10.58
CA CYS A 244 12.06 0.74 11.39
C CYS A 244 11.98 1.35 12.81
N PRO A 245 10.81 1.35 13.48
CA PRO A 245 10.67 1.89 14.84
C PRO A 245 11.61 1.18 15.82
N GLN A 246 12.21 1.94 16.74
CA GLN A 246 13.13 1.42 17.78
C GLN A 246 12.49 1.42 19.17
N LYS A 247 11.37 2.14 19.37
CA LYS A 247 10.60 2.14 20.62
C LYS A 247 9.52 1.06 20.63
N ARG A 248 8.87 0.92 21.79
CA ARG A 248 7.67 0.09 22.02
C ARG A 248 6.43 0.96 21.84
N TYR A 249 5.39 0.41 21.22
CA TYR A 249 4.07 1.05 21.04
C TYR A 249 2.97 0.03 21.38
N PRO A 250 2.64 -0.15 22.66
CA PRO A 250 1.69 -1.16 23.13
C PRO A 250 0.34 -1.11 22.43
N GLY A 251 -0.20 -2.27 22.07
CA GLY A 251 -1.50 -2.40 21.40
C GLY A 251 -1.58 -1.88 19.94
N LEU A 252 -0.56 -1.19 19.42
CA LEU A 252 -0.49 -0.82 18.00
C LEU A 252 -0.10 -2.07 17.17
N TRP A 253 -0.97 -2.46 16.25
CA TRP A 253 -0.78 -3.64 15.42
C TRP A 253 0.06 -3.36 14.18
N ILE A 254 0.91 -4.32 13.82
CA ILE A 254 1.55 -4.43 12.52
C ILE A 254 0.84 -5.54 11.75
N LEU A 255 0.23 -5.20 10.61
CA LEU A 255 -0.03 -6.20 9.57
C LEU A 255 1.20 -6.26 8.67
N PRO A 256 2.05 -7.29 8.81
CA PRO A 256 3.21 -7.43 7.96
C PRO A 256 2.77 -7.55 6.51
N VAL A 257 3.40 -6.81 5.61
CA VAL A 257 3.14 -6.91 4.17
C VAL A 257 3.59 -8.29 3.69
N VAL A 258 2.64 -9.22 3.62
CA VAL A 258 2.85 -10.57 3.09
C VAL A 258 2.96 -10.48 1.58
N VAL A 259 4.12 -10.86 1.09
CA VAL A 259 4.45 -10.86 -0.34
C VAL A 259 3.74 -12.00 -1.08
N VAL A 260 3.29 -11.71 -2.29
CA VAL A 260 2.88 -12.73 -3.27
C VAL A 260 4.10 -13.22 -4.05
N MET A 261 4.03 -14.42 -4.60
CA MET A 261 4.98 -14.92 -5.60
C MET A 261 4.45 -14.66 -7.01
N ASP A 262 5.33 -14.23 -7.91
CA ASP A 262 5.01 -13.93 -9.31
C ASP A 262 4.48 -15.15 -10.10
N HIS A 263 3.90 -14.91 -11.28
CA HIS A 263 3.22 -15.95 -12.06
C HIS A 263 4.12 -17.15 -12.42
N SER A 264 5.45 -16.99 -12.40
CA SER A 264 6.45 -18.01 -12.70
C SER A 264 7.14 -18.66 -11.48
N ASP A 265 6.75 -18.30 -10.24
CA ASP A 265 7.28 -18.83 -8.97
C ASP A 265 8.76 -18.50 -8.69
N GLN A 266 9.30 -17.48 -9.36
CA GLN A 266 10.71 -17.12 -9.31
C GLN A 266 11.03 -15.97 -8.37
N LYS A 267 10.08 -15.03 -8.18
CA LYS A 267 10.33 -13.79 -7.42
C LYS A 267 9.15 -13.44 -6.51
N PRO A 268 9.40 -13.02 -5.27
CA PRO A 268 8.38 -12.39 -4.44
C PRO A 268 8.16 -10.93 -4.84
N CYS A 269 6.94 -10.44 -4.63
CA CYS A 269 6.51 -9.07 -4.86
C CYS A 269 5.58 -8.61 -3.71
N ALA A 270 5.71 -7.34 -3.27
CA ALA A 270 4.92 -6.79 -2.17
C ALA A 270 3.48 -6.42 -2.58
N TYR A 271 3.30 -6.11 -3.86
CA TYR A 271 2.03 -5.83 -4.52
C TYR A 271 1.84 -6.80 -5.68
N VAL A 272 0.59 -7.07 -6.04
CA VAL A 272 0.22 -7.90 -7.20
C VAL A 272 0.71 -7.28 -8.52
N ASP A 273 0.85 -5.96 -8.57
CA ASP A 273 1.26 -5.18 -9.75
C ASP A 273 2.75 -4.84 -9.85
N ASP A 274 3.51 -4.97 -8.75
CA ASP A 274 4.99 -4.83 -8.73
C ASP A 274 5.72 -6.18 -8.92
N CYS A 275 5.02 -7.18 -9.46
CA CYS A 275 5.60 -8.49 -9.78
C CYS A 275 6.46 -8.39 -11.05
N ALA A 276 7.78 -8.43 -10.85
CA ALA A 276 8.79 -8.26 -11.91
C ALA A 276 8.67 -9.24 -13.10
N ASN A 277 7.97 -10.36 -12.94
CA ASN A 277 7.49 -11.20 -14.04
C ASN A 277 5.95 -11.05 -14.12
N ASN A 278 5.47 -10.11 -14.92
CA ASN A 278 4.03 -9.87 -15.08
C ASN A 278 3.32 -11.02 -15.84
N PRO A 279 2.09 -11.41 -15.46
CA PRO A 279 1.31 -12.40 -16.20
C PRO A 279 0.87 -11.83 -17.56
N ARG A 280 0.89 -12.67 -18.60
CA ARG A 280 0.69 -12.27 -20.01
C ARG A 280 -0.74 -12.46 -20.51
N ASP A 281 -1.51 -13.30 -19.83
CA ASP A 281 -2.91 -13.60 -20.14
C ASP A 281 -3.76 -13.82 -18.86
N LYS A 282 -5.06 -14.09 -19.06
CA LYS A 282 -6.03 -14.31 -17.98
C LYS A 282 -5.68 -15.52 -17.11
N ASN A 283 -5.23 -16.62 -17.70
CA ASN A 283 -4.87 -17.83 -16.96
C ASN A 283 -3.62 -17.59 -16.12
N GLU A 284 -2.56 -16.97 -16.67
CA GLU A 284 -1.37 -16.64 -15.87
C GLU A 284 -1.70 -15.70 -14.70
N ALA A 285 -2.58 -14.70 -14.92
CA ALA A 285 -3.03 -13.81 -13.86
C ALA A 285 -3.88 -14.54 -12.80
N TYR A 286 -4.78 -15.44 -13.21
CA TYR A 286 -5.59 -16.23 -12.29
C TYR A 286 -4.74 -17.22 -11.49
N GLN A 287 -3.82 -17.95 -12.14
CA GLN A 287 -2.93 -18.91 -11.47
C GLN A 287 -2.01 -18.19 -10.47
N MET A 288 -1.57 -16.97 -10.76
CA MET A 288 -0.79 -16.15 -9.82
C MET A 288 -1.58 -15.85 -8.54
N LEU A 289 -2.85 -15.48 -8.62
CA LEU A 289 -3.71 -15.28 -7.45
C LEU A 289 -4.00 -16.61 -6.73
N TRP A 290 -4.38 -17.63 -7.50
CA TRP A 290 -4.80 -18.94 -6.99
C TRP A 290 -3.69 -19.68 -6.23
N LYS A 291 -2.45 -19.72 -6.74
CA LYS A 291 -1.35 -20.42 -6.04
C LYS A 291 -0.90 -19.72 -4.76
N ASN A 292 -0.99 -18.39 -4.70
CA ASN A 292 -0.73 -17.63 -3.48
C ASN A 292 -1.85 -17.85 -2.43
N PHE A 293 -3.10 -18.01 -2.86
CA PHE A 293 -4.17 -18.54 -2.00
C PHE A 293 -3.85 -19.94 -1.46
N LEU A 294 -3.48 -20.89 -2.33
CA LEU A 294 -3.17 -22.26 -1.93
C LEU A 294 -2.03 -22.36 -0.90
N ARG A 295 -0.98 -21.54 -1.03
CA ARG A 295 0.10 -21.40 -0.02
C ARG A 295 -0.46 -21.14 1.37
N ASN A 296 -1.33 -20.13 1.50
CA ASN A 296 -1.89 -19.74 2.78
C ASN A 296 -2.89 -20.81 3.28
N TYR A 297 -3.79 -21.25 2.40
CA TYR A 297 -4.89 -22.16 2.68
C TYR A 297 -4.43 -23.56 3.16
N HIS A 298 -3.31 -24.06 2.61
CA HIS A 298 -2.72 -25.36 2.95
C HIS A 298 -1.53 -25.28 3.93
N SER A 299 -1.26 -24.12 4.54
CA SER A 299 -0.24 -24.00 5.60
C SER A 299 -0.89 -23.59 6.93
N ASN A 300 -0.58 -22.39 7.44
CA ASN A 300 -1.06 -21.91 8.72
C ASN A 300 -2.31 -21.02 8.64
N ARG A 301 -2.95 -20.93 7.47
CA ARG A 301 -4.13 -20.09 7.17
C ARG A 301 -4.04 -18.63 7.64
N ALA A 302 -2.81 -18.09 7.74
CA ALA A 302 -2.64 -16.65 7.91
C ALA A 302 -3.32 -15.90 6.74
N PRO A 303 -3.81 -14.66 6.95
CA PRO A 303 -4.59 -13.98 5.92
C PRO A 303 -3.80 -13.85 4.61
N LEU A 304 -4.48 -14.03 3.48
CA LEU A 304 -3.90 -13.73 2.18
C LEU A 304 -4.02 -12.22 1.93
N TYR A 305 -2.90 -11.53 1.80
CA TYR A 305 -2.87 -10.11 1.47
C TYR A 305 -2.72 -9.96 -0.04
N LEU A 306 -3.69 -9.31 -0.67
CA LEU A 306 -3.64 -8.91 -2.07
C LEU A 306 -3.64 -7.38 -2.11
N ASN A 307 -2.45 -6.81 -1.90
CA ASN A 307 -2.22 -5.38 -2.07
C ASN A 307 -2.07 -5.10 -3.57
N LEU A 308 -2.84 -4.15 -4.11
CA LEU A 308 -2.72 -3.74 -5.51
C LEU A 308 -3.10 -2.28 -5.75
N HIS A 309 -2.43 -1.64 -6.69
CA HIS A 309 -2.88 -0.35 -7.22
C HIS A 309 -3.92 -0.57 -8.33
N SER A 310 -4.92 0.30 -8.45
CA SER A 310 -5.97 0.15 -9.46
C SER A 310 -5.50 0.07 -10.92
N PRO A 311 -4.37 0.67 -11.37
CA PRO A 311 -3.92 0.57 -12.75
C PRO A 311 -3.67 -0.85 -13.27
N TRP A 312 -3.48 -1.84 -12.39
CA TRP A 312 -3.39 -3.26 -12.78
C TRP A 312 -4.71 -3.78 -13.37
N LEU A 313 -5.84 -3.23 -12.94
CA LEU A 313 -7.17 -3.58 -13.45
C LEU A 313 -7.51 -2.88 -14.78
N ASN A 314 -6.65 -1.97 -15.27
CA ASN A 314 -6.76 -1.41 -16.63
C ASN A 314 -6.61 -2.51 -17.69
N THR A 315 -5.82 -3.54 -17.39
CA THR A 315 -5.63 -4.70 -18.27
C THR A 315 -6.84 -5.63 -18.18
N LYS A 316 -7.64 -5.70 -19.26
CA LYS A 316 -8.88 -6.50 -19.32
C LYS A 316 -8.73 -7.91 -18.73
N TYR A 317 -7.66 -8.64 -19.09
CA TYR A 317 -7.47 -10.02 -18.63
C TYR A 317 -7.04 -10.13 -17.16
N GLN A 318 -6.39 -9.10 -16.58
CA GLN A 318 -6.04 -9.06 -15.16
C GLN A 318 -7.30 -8.76 -14.31
N LEU A 319 -8.15 -7.85 -14.78
CA LEU A 319 -9.49 -7.62 -14.20
C LEU A 319 -10.38 -8.86 -14.28
N GLU A 320 -10.41 -9.56 -15.42
CA GLU A 320 -11.18 -10.81 -15.57
C GLU A 320 -10.64 -11.96 -14.71
N ALA A 321 -9.33 -12.01 -14.47
CA ALA A 321 -8.71 -12.98 -13.58
C ALA A 321 -9.00 -12.70 -12.10
N MET A 322 -8.95 -11.43 -11.67
CA MET A 322 -9.34 -11.02 -10.31
C MET A 322 -10.83 -11.25 -10.05
N ASP A 323 -11.67 -10.96 -11.05
CA ASP A 323 -13.11 -11.19 -10.98
C ASP A 323 -13.42 -12.69 -10.77
N GLU A 324 -12.81 -13.56 -11.58
CA GLU A 324 -12.95 -15.02 -11.45
C GLU A 324 -12.35 -15.55 -10.14
N PHE A 325 -11.21 -15.00 -9.69
CA PHE A 325 -10.61 -15.34 -8.40
C PHE A 325 -11.56 -15.01 -7.23
N ILE A 326 -12.15 -13.80 -7.21
CA ILE A 326 -13.12 -13.42 -6.18
C ILE A 326 -14.37 -14.32 -6.25
N GLN A 327 -14.88 -14.62 -7.46
CA GLN A 327 -15.98 -15.59 -7.64
C GLN A 327 -15.62 -16.97 -7.10
N LYS A 328 -14.36 -17.41 -7.25
CA LYS A 328 -13.88 -18.67 -6.66
C LYS A 328 -13.78 -18.59 -5.13
N MET A 329 -13.29 -17.49 -4.56
CA MET A 329 -13.21 -17.33 -3.10
C MET A 329 -14.59 -17.42 -2.42
N VAL A 330 -15.63 -16.79 -2.97
CA VAL A 330 -17.01 -16.87 -2.44
C VAL A 330 -17.72 -18.22 -2.68
N SER A 331 -17.04 -19.19 -3.31
CA SER A 331 -17.56 -20.54 -3.57
C SER A 331 -16.98 -21.61 -2.63
N ILE A 332 -16.34 -21.20 -1.52
CA ILE A 332 -15.66 -22.08 -0.57
C ILE A 332 -16.12 -21.74 0.86
N ASP A 333 -16.73 -22.71 1.54
CA ASP A 333 -17.50 -22.49 2.79
C ASP A 333 -16.67 -22.03 4.01
N ASP A 334 -15.34 -22.13 3.95
CA ASP A 334 -14.41 -21.68 5.00
C ASP A 334 -13.51 -20.49 4.57
N VAL A 335 -13.77 -19.90 3.40
CA VAL A 335 -13.04 -18.72 2.89
C VAL A 335 -13.86 -17.44 3.12
N TYR A 336 -13.20 -16.40 3.63
CA TYR A 336 -13.82 -15.14 4.00
C TYR A 336 -13.06 -13.96 3.40
N VAL A 337 -13.67 -13.25 2.44
CA VAL A 337 -13.16 -12.00 1.85
C VAL A 337 -13.64 -10.82 2.70
N VAL A 338 -12.74 -10.26 3.51
CA VAL A 338 -13.06 -9.36 4.63
C VAL A 338 -12.08 -8.19 4.71
N THR A 339 -12.43 -7.16 5.49
CA THR A 339 -11.53 -6.03 5.72
C THR A 339 -10.37 -6.39 6.67
N ILE A 340 -9.34 -5.53 6.69
CA ILE A 340 -8.18 -5.68 7.60
C ILE A 340 -8.60 -5.61 9.07
N THR A 341 -9.41 -4.62 9.47
CA THR A 341 -10.01 -4.53 10.82
C THR A 341 -10.78 -5.80 11.16
N GLN A 342 -11.59 -6.37 10.25
CA GLN A 342 -12.32 -7.60 10.53
C GLN A 342 -11.36 -8.77 10.84
N ALA A 343 -10.28 -8.93 10.07
CA ALA A 343 -9.28 -9.96 10.30
C ALA A 343 -8.46 -9.74 11.58
N LEU A 344 -8.15 -8.50 11.94
CA LEU A 344 -7.58 -8.16 13.24
C LEU A 344 -8.53 -8.52 14.38
N GLN A 345 -9.82 -8.21 14.26
CA GLN A 345 -10.84 -8.55 15.27
C GLN A 345 -10.96 -10.06 15.45
N TRP A 346 -10.93 -10.85 14.36
CA TRP A 346 -10.86 -12.31 14.44
C TRP A 346 -9.58 -12.76 15.15
N GLN A 347 -8.42 -12.16 14.85
CA GLN A 347 -7.17 -12.51 15.53
C GLN A 347 -7.16 -12.12 17.02
N MET A 348 -7.80 -11.01 17.40
CA MET A 348 -7.96 -10.58 18.79
C MET A 348 -8.83 -11.57 19.57
N ASN A 349 -9.85 -12.17 18.94
CA ASN A 349 -10.74 -13.16 19.55
C ASN A 349 -10.92 -14.39 18.63
N PRO A 350 -9.93 -15.30 18.56
CA PRO A 350 -9.88 -16.40 17.58
C PRO A 350 -11.07 -17.34 17.67
N THR A 351 -11.97 -17.23 16.68
CA THR A 351 -13.26 -17.92 16.68
C THR A 351 -13.27 -19.05 15.64
N PRO A 352 -13.48 -20.32 16.04
CA PRO A 352 -13.53 -21.45 15.10
C PRO A 352 -14.70 -21.35 14.09
N LEU A 353 -14.55 -21.99 12.94
CA LEU A 353 -15.51 -21.97 11.82
C LEU A 353 -16.95 -22.28 12.24
N ASN A 354 -17.15 -23.28 13.12
CA ASN A 354 -18.48 -23.69 13.60
C ASN A 354 -19.17 -22.64 14.51
N GLN A 355 -18.44 -21.65 15.01
CA GLN A 355 -18.96 -20.53 15.81
C GLN A 355 -18.99 -19.21 15.01
N LEU A 356 -18.23 -19.13 13.92
CA LEU A 356 -17.96 -17.91 13.14
C LEU A 356 -19.22 -17.24 12.57
N LYS A 357 -20.30 -18.00 12.32
CA LYS A 357 -21.61 -17.46 11.91
C LYS A 357 -22.19 -16.47 12.93
N ASN A 358 -21.85 -16.61 14.21
CA ASN A 358 -22.31 -15.73 15.29
C ASN A 358 -21.29 -14.64 15.67
N PHE A 359 -20.09 -14.65 15.07
CA PHE A 359 -18.99 -13.73 15.41
C PHE A 359 -19.34 -12.28 15.05
N GLU A 360 -19.42 -11.41 16.07
CA GLU A 360 -19.99 -10.06 15.95
C GLU A 360 -19.29 -9.22 14.86
N SER A 361 -17.96 -9.20 14.86
CA SER A 361 -17.17 -8.36 13.93
C SER A 361 -17.23 -8.82 12.47
N PHE A 362 -17.82 -9.98 12.17
CA PHE A 362 -18.09 -10.46 10.80
C PHE A 362 -19.55 -10.20 10.35
N LYS A 363 -20.42 -9.70 11.24
CA LYS A 363 -21.79 -9.28 10.87
C LYS A 363 -21.74 -7.97 10.08
N CYS A 364 -22.76 -7.74 9.27
CA CYS A 364 -22.85 -6.61 8.33
C CYS A 364 -24.01 -5.63 8.62
N PRO A 365 -24.21 -5.14 9.86
CA PRO A 365 -25.36 -4.30 10.21
C PRO A 365 -25.39 -2.94 9.49
N LYS A 366 -24.26 -2.49 8.93
CA LYS A 366 -24.16 -1.22 8.19
C LYS A 366 -24.52 -1.32 6.70
N PHE A 367 -24.61 -2.52 6.13
CA PHE A 367 -24.79 -2.66 4.69
C PHE A 367 -26.25 -2.43 4.26
N ALA A 368 -26.44 -1.50 3.31
CA ALA A 368 -27.73 -1.28 2.66
C ALA A 368 -27.58 -1.37 1.12
N SER A 369 -28.18 -2.39 0.53
CA SER A 369 -28.10 -2.71 -0.91
C SER A 369 -28.46 -1.51 -1.78
N ASN A 370 -27.56 -1.13 -2.70
CA ASN A 370 -27.67 0.01 -3.61
C ASN A 370 -28.01 1.36 -2.94
N ALA A 371 -27.78 1.54 -1.63
CA ALA A 371 -28.20 2.75 -0.92
C ALA A 371 -27.59 4.03 -1.50
N GLU A 372 -26.37 3.94 -2.02
CA GLU A 372 -25.65 5.07 -2.59
C GLU A 372 -26.10 5.48 -4.00
N SER A 373 -26.98 4.70 -4.66
CA SER A 373 -27.64 5.13 -5.91
C SER A 373 -28.51 6.38 -5.70
N LYS A 374 -28.97 6.62 -4.46
CA LYS A 374 -29.89 7.70 -4.08
C LYS A 374 -29.21 9.05 -3.80
N LYS A 375 -27.88 9.06 -3.57
CA LYS A 375 -27.07 10.28 -3.43
C LYS A 375 -26.17 10.43 -4.67
N LEU A 376 -26.43 11.40 -5.54
CA LEU A 376 -25.51 11.75 -6.64
C LEU A 376 -24.24 12.43 -6.06
N CYS A 377 -23.06 11.96 -6.45
CA CYS A 377 -21.81 12.68 -6.14
C CYS A 377 -21.70 13.89 -7.07
N GLN A 378 -21.72 15.10 -6.51
CA GLN A 378 -21.43 16.31 -7.27
C GLN A 378 -19.92 16.52 -7.35
N PHE A 379 -19.38 16.31 -8.54
CA PHE A 379 -17.94 16.34 -8.81
C PHE A 379 -17.36 17.75 -8.59
N THR A 380 -16.45 17.88 -7.62
CA THR A 380 -15.81 19.16 -7.26
C THR A 380 -14.53 19.44 -8.04
N PHE A 381 -13.92 18.42 -8.65
CA PHE A 381 -12.69 18.54 -9.44
C PHE A 381 -12.99 19.15 -10.82
N LYS A 382 -13.02 20.48 -10.89
CA LYS A 382 -12.91 21.17 -12.18
C LYS A 382 -11.49 20.98 -12.70
N HIS A 383 -11.34 20.32 -13.85
CA HIS A 383 -10.09 20.39 -14.62
C HIS A 383 -9.68 21.86 -14.75
N LYS A 384 -8.40 22.17 -14.52
CA LYS A 384 -7.82 23.44 -14.96
C LYS A 384 -7.77 23.44 -16.49
N THR A 385 -8.88 23.81 -17.12
CA THR A 385 -8.87 24.24 -18.52
C THR A 385 -7.82 25.34 -18.63
N ALA A 386 -6.77 25.11 -19.43
CA ALA A 386 -5.82 26.16 -19.76
C ALA A 386 -6.60 27.38 -20.29
N PRO A 387 -6.23 28.62 -19.95
CA PRO A 387 -6.94 29.79 -20.44
C PRO A 387 -6.97 29.77 -21.97
N VAL A 388 -8.15 29.55 -22.55
CA VAL A 388 -8.36 29.76 -23.98
C VAL A 388 -8.08 31.24 -24.22
N ALA A 389 -7.02 31.52 -24.98
CA ALA A 389 -6.67 32.88 -25.34
C ALA A 389 -7.87 33.52 -26.05
N LYS A 390 -8.53 34.48 -25.38
CA LYS A 390 -9.56 35.27 -26.02
C LYS A 390 -8.88 36.13 -27.06
N ASN A 391 -9.02 35.77 -28.34
CA ASN A 391 -8.78 36.69 -29.43
C ASN A 391 -9.79 37.84 -29.29
N THR A 392 -9.33 38.96 -28.73
CA THR A 392 -10.09 40.20 -28.64
C THR A 392 -10.17 40.84 -30.01
N THR A 393 -11.16 40.45 -30.80
CA THR A 393 -11.70 41.31 -31.85
C THR A 393 -12.41 42.48 -31.16
N GLU A 394 -11.67 43.57 -30.95
CA GLU A 394 -12.22 44.82 -30.43
C GLU A 394 -13.12 45.45 -31.49
N GLU A 395 -14.43 45.46 -31.23
CA GLU A 395 -15.44 46.02 -32.12
C GLU A 395 -15.54 47.55 -31.88
N TYR A 396 -14.66 48.30 -32.53
CA TYR A 396 -14.61 49.77 -32.42
C TYR A 396 -15.80 50.41 -33.15
N GLU A 397 -16.84 50.77 -32.40
CA GLU A 397 -17.98 51.55 -32.89
C GLU A 397 -17.59 53.03 -33.14
N VAL A 398 -16.94 53.29 -34.28
CA VAL A 398 -16.48 54.64 -34.65
C VAL A 398 -17.61 55.43 -35.33
N THR A 399 -18.28 56.28 -34.56
CA THR A 399 -19.25 57.24 -35.10
C THR A 399 -18.53 58.37 -35.85
N THR A 400 -18.68 58.47 -37.18
CA THR A 400 -18.24 59.65 -37.94
C THR A 400 -19.35 60.20 -38.83
N GLN A 401 -19.50 61.54 -38.80
CA GLN A 401 -20.47 62.28 -39.60
C GLN A 401 -19.97 62.42 -41.05
N PHE A 402 -20.88 62.38 -42.03
CA PHE A 402 -20.56 62.69 -43.42
C PHE A 402 -20.52 64.21 -43.67
N PRO A 403 -19.49 64.68 -44.38
CA PRO A 403 -19.64 65.75 -45.37
C PRO A 403 -19.32 65.23 -46.78
N SER A 404 -20.03 65.76 -47.78
CA SER A 404 -19.88 65.38 -49.19
C SER A 404 -18.90 66.28 -49.94
N GLN A 405 -18.13 65.75 -50.91
CA GLN A 405 -18.30 66.05 -52.35
C GLN A 405 -17.15 65.59 -53.28
N LYS A 406 -17.56 65.29 -54.53
CA LYS A 406 -16.81 65.41 -55.80
C LYS A 406 -15.70 64.41 -56.12
N SER A 407 -15.45 64.32 -57.42
CA SER A 407 -14.72 63.26 -58.13
C SER A 407 -13.45 63.78 -58.82
N LYS A 408 -12.50 62.87 -59.10
CA LYS A 408 -11.62 62.92 -60.30
C LYS A 408 -10.80 61.61 -60.46
N THR A 409 -10.96 60.95 -61.60
CA THR A 409 -10.00 59.99 -62.18
C THR A 409 -8.87 60.77 -62.90
N PRO A 410 -7.66 60.22 -63.19
CA PRO A 410 -7.52 59.25 -64.30
C PRO A 410 -6.33 58.23 -64.29
N ILE A 411 -6.63 56.99 -64.73
CA ILE A 411 -5.95 56.21 -65.81
C ILE A 411 -4.55 55.55 -65.60
N ASN A 412 -4.42 54.36 -66.22
CA ASN A 412 -3.23 53.52 -66.53
C ASN A 412 -2.55 52.75 -65.36
N SER A 413 -2.10 51.49 -65.52
CA SER A 413 -2.29 50.43 -66.55
C SER A 413 -1.70 49.10 -66.00
N LYS A 414 -1.80 47.87 -66.57
CA LYS A 414 -2.11 47.34 -67.93
C LYS A 414 -3.05 46.09 -67.88
N SER A 415 -3.05 45.33 -68.96
CA SER A 415 -3.81 44.11 -69.35
C SER A 415 -3.14 42.77 -68.92
N LYS A 416 -3.66 41.55 -69.12
CA LYS A 416 -4.66 40.99 -70.08
C LYS A 416 -5.55 39.86 -69.48
N LEU A 417 -6.70 39.60 -70.11
CA LEU A 417 -7.52 38.39 -69.95
C LEU A 417 -7.00 37.20 -70.77
N LYS A 418 -7.42 35.97 -70.41
CA LYS A 418 -8.25 35.13 -71.30
C LYS A 418 -9.13 34.15 -70.50
N GLN A 419 -10.23 33.69 -71.12
CA GLN A 419 -11.29 32.85 -70.54
C GLN A 419 -11.52 31.58 -71.37
N GLY A 420 -12.20 30.58 -70.80
CA GLY A 420 -12.95 29.55 -71.54
C GLY A 420 -12.77 28.12 -71.01
N HIS A 421 -13.80 27.26 -70.97
CA HIS A 421 -15.24 27.51 -71.18
C HIS A 421 -16.11 26.42 -70.49
N GLN A 422 -17.43 26.58 -70.49
CA GLN A 422 -18.40 25.72 -69.76
C GLN A 422 -18.80 24.43 -70.51
N ASN A 423 -19.23 23.38 -69.77
CA ASN A 423 -20.59 22.73 -69.79
C ASN A 423 -20.56 21.33 -69.09
N LYS A 424 -21.51 20.92 -68.21
CA LYS A 424 -22.89 20.38 -68.41
C LYS A 424 -22.90 18.98 -69.13
N ILE A 425 -23.71 17.95 -68.78
CA ILE A 425 -24.88 17.85 -67.85
C ILE A 425 -25.34 16.37 -67.52
N LYS A 426 -25.95 16.16 -66.32
CA LYS A 426 -27.01 15.17 -65.88
C LYS A 426 -26.95 13.62 -66.09
N ARG A 427 -27.38 12.93 -65.00
CA ARG A 427 -28.22 11.68 -64.89
C ARG A 427 -27.59 10.35 -65.37
N GLY A 428 -28.02 9.16 -64.90
CA GLY A 428 -29.11 8.79 -63.96
C GLY A 428 -28.85 7.45 -63.21
N PRO A 429 -29.81 6.92 -62.41
CA PRO A 429 -29.55 5.90 -61.36
C PRO A 429 -30.20 4.52 -61.59
N GLU A 430 -29.79 3.48 -60.83
CA GLU A 430 -30.69 2.36 -60.43
C GLU A 430 -30.21 1.56 -59.18
N LYS A 431 -30.99 0.54 -58.77
CA LYS A 431 -31.00 -0.22 -57.49
C LYS A 431 -31.83 -1.53 -57.72
N PRO A 432 -32.04 -2.49 -56.77
CA PRO A 432 -31.36 -2.87 -55.50
C PRO A 432 -31.17 -4.43 -55.37
N SER A 433 -31.16 -4.96 -54.13
CA SER A 433 -31.36 -6.40 -53.73
C SER A 433 -30.15 -7.35 -53.93
N SER A 434 -30.00 -8.51 -53.25
CA SER A 434 -30.73 -9.18 -52.14
C SER A 434 -29.79 -10.11 -51.32
N SER A 435 -30.27 -10.71 -50.23
CA SER A 435 -29.60 -11.71 -49.35
C SER A 435 -30.32 -13.09 -49.46
N PRO A 436 -30.06 -14.11 -48.61
CA PRO A 436 -28.80 -14.74 -48.14
C PRO A 436 -28.81 -16.29 -48.38
N SER A 437 -27.72 -17.02 -48.09
CA SER A 437 -27.82 -18.48 -47.81
C SER A 437 -26.63 -19.13 -47.06
N ASN A 438 -27.01 -19.96 -46.10
CA ASN A 438 -26.27 -20.97 -45.33
C ASN A 438 -25.31 -21.88 -46.12
N ASN A 439 -24.32 -22.48 -45.43
CA ASN A 439 -24.37 -23.93 -45.10
C ASN A 439 -23.25 -24.39 -44.14
N GLU A 440 -23.49 -25.54 -43.49
CA GLU A 440 -22.57 -26.23 -42.57
C GLU A 440 -21.61 -27.18 -43.33
N LYS A 441 -20.45 -27.51 -42.72
CA LYS A 441 -20.05 -28.92 -42.42
C LYS A 441 -18.69 -29.07 -41.71
N GLN A 442 -18.77 -29.50 -40.44
CA GLN A 442 -18.14 -30.67 -39.79
C GLN A 442 -16.95 -31.44 -40.44
N HIS A 443 -16.13 -32.07 -39.58
CA HIS A 443 -15.04 -33.06 -39.82
C HIS A 443 -13.66 -32.52 -40.26
N ASP A 444 -12.50 -33.07 -39.85
CA ASP A 444 -12.14 -33.95 -38.71
C ASP A 444 -10.58 -33.99 -38.51
N LYS A 445 -10.11 -34.43 -37.33
CA LYS A 445 -8.84 -35.13 -37.03
C LYS A 445 -7.45 -34.69 -37.61
N THR A 446 -6.48 -34.57 -36.68
CA THR A 446 -5.05 -35.03 -36.73
C THR A 446 -4.04 -34.38 -37.70
N VAL A 447 -2.71 -34.40 -37.48
CA VAL A 447 -1.80 -34.38 -36.29
C VAL A 447 -0.35 -34.19 -36.80
N LYS A 448 0.61 -33.78 -35.94
CA LYS A 448 2.04 -33.44 -36.22
C LYS A 448 2.24 -32.15 -37.02
N SER A 449 3.22 -31.25 -36.77
CA SER A 449 4.51 -31.21 -36.04
C SER A 449 5.77 -31.50 -36.87
N GLU A 450 6.45 -30.43 -37.30
CA GLU A 450 7.91 -30.21 -37.48
C GLU A 450 8.04 -28.69 -37.79
N GLU A 451 8.97 -27.94 -37.16
CA GLU A 451 10.35 -27.65 -37.59
C GLU A 451 10.47 -27.01 -38.99
N ALA A 452 11.29 -25.97 -39.25
CA ALA A 452 11.98 -24.99 -38.39
C ALA A 452 12.55 -23.82 -39.25
N PHE A 453 13.07 -22.78 -38.58
CA PHE A 453 14.17 -21.89 -39.03
C PHE A 453 13.95 -20.76 -40.09
N ASN A 454 14.59 -19.61 -39.79
CA ASN A 454 15.00 -18.49 -40.69
C ASN A 454 13.96 -17.67 -41.47
N SER A 455 14.21 -16.41 -41.86
CA SER A 455 15.08 -15.33 -41.32
C SER A 455 14.90 -14.04 -42.13
N HIS A 456 15.13 -12.86 -41.53
CA HIS A 456 15.06 -11.52 -42.16
C HIS A 456 13.63 -11.08 -42.58
N HIS A 457 13.31 -9.78 -42.76
CA HIS A 457 14.15 -8.58 -42.85
C HIS A 457 13.64 -7.43 -41.96
N GLU A 458 14.53 -6.55 -41.53
CA GLU A 458 14.19 -5.23 -40.98
C GLU A 458 13.65 -4.28 -42.08
N ASN A 459 12.80 -3.33 -41.69
CA ASN A 459 12.75 -1.97 -42.22
C ASN A 459 11.87 -1.10 -41.30
N ASP A 460 12.48 -0.13 -40.61
CA ASP A 460 11.78 0.97 -39.96
C ASP A 460 11.25 1.99 -40.98
N ILE A 461 10.29 2.83 -40.59
CA ILE A 461 10.30 4.29 -40.79
C ILE A 461 9.10 4.97 -40.09
N ASP A 462 9.43 5.96 -39.27
CA ASP A 462 8.69 7.16 -38.85
C ASP A 462 7.19 7.08 -38.46
N GLU A 463 7.00 6.76 -37.18
CA GLU A 463 6.41 7.67 -36.18
C GLU A 463 5.73 8.96 -36.68
N GLN A 464 4.48 9.18 -36.26
CA GLN A 464 3.92 10.53 -36.13
C GLN A 464 3.14 10.67 -34.80
N SER A 465 3.28 11.83 -34.16
CA SER A 465 3.14 11.96 -32.70
C SER A 465 1.71 11.88 -32.15
N SER A 466 1.53 11.12 -31.06
CA SER A 466 0.46 11.38 -30.08
C SER A 466 1.06 11.47 -28.68
N ILE A 467 0.84 12.59 -27.99
CA ILE A 467 1.49 12.87 -26.70
C ILE A 467 0.82 12.06 -25.60
N ARG A 468 1.53 11.06 -25.07
CA ARG A 468 1.14 10.30 -23.87
C ARG A 468 2.09 10.62 -22.72
N HIS A 469 1.55 10.86 -21.53
CA HIS A 469 2.35 11.07 -20.32
C HIS A 469 2.93 9.75 -19.83
N HIS A 470 4.16 9.43 -20.25
CA HIS A 470 4.90 8.28 -19.74
C HIS A 470 5.43 8.53 -18.32
N HIS A 471 4.88 7.81 -17.33
CA HIS A 471 5.56 7.61 -16.05
C HIS A 471 6.79 6.73 -16.27
N ASN A 472 7.98 7.33 -16.17
CA ASN A 472 9.25 6.72 -16.56
C ASN A 472 9.84 5.84 -15.44
N TYR A 473 9.32 4.62 -15.31
CA TYR A 473 9.85 3.60 -14.41
C TYR A 473 11.19 3.05 -14.91
N LYS A 474 12.29 3.73 -14.60
CA LYS A 474 13.64 3.16 -14.77
C LYS A 474 13.91 2.10 -13.71
N THR A 475 14.00 0.86 -14.16
CA THR A 475 14.27 -0.31 -13.32
C THR A 475 15.71 -0.31 -12.80
N HIS A 476 15.87 -0.37 -11.48
CA HIS A 476 17.16 -0.58 -10.83
C HIS A 476 17.18 -1.93 -10.10
N LYS A 477 18.18 -2.77 -10.41
CA LYS A 477 18.32 -4.12 -9.84
C LYS A 477 18.62 -4.03 -8.33
N PRO A 478 18.04 -4.89 -7.48
CA PRO A 478 18.37 -4.93 -6.05
C PRO A 478 19.82 -5.37 -5.82
N TRP A 479 20.53 -4.67 -4.95
CA TRP A 479 21.93 -4.94 -4.62
C TRP A 479 22.07 -5.19 -3.10
N PHE A 480 21.91 -6.45 -2.69
CA PHE A 480 22.00 -6.86 -1.29
C PHE A 480 23.15 -7.84 -1.10
N LEU A 481 24.31 -7.34 -0.64
CA LEU A 481 25.30 -8.11 0.13
C LEU A 481 26.45 -7.18 0.60
N LYS A 482 26.39 -6.72 1.87
CA LYS A 482 27.55 -6.28 2.66
C LYS A 482 27.14 -6.23 4.13
N SER A 483 27.78 -7.04 4.97
CA SER A 483 27.54 -7.08 6.40
C SER A 483 28.30 -5.96 7.13
N THR A 484 27.61 -5.25 8.02
CA THR A 484 28.20 -4.26 8.93
C THR A 484 28.50 -4.91 10.27
N ALA A 485 29.77 -5.30 10.48
CA ALA A 485 30.22 -5.81 11.77
C ALA A 485 30.42 -4.65 12.77
N ILE A 486 29.38 -4.35 13.57
CA ILE A 486 29.44 -3.34 14.64
C ILE A 486 28.85 -3.92 15.93
N ASN A 487 29.70 -4.44 16.82
CA ASN A 487 29.43 -4.47 18.26
C ASN A 487 30.71 -4.71 19.10
N PHE A 488 31.66 -3.78 19.00
CA PHE A 488 32.85 -3.72 19.87
C PHE A 488 33.08 -2.28 20.36
N ARG A 489 32.37 -1.87 21.41
CA ARG A 489 32.61 -0.58 22.10
C ARG A 489 32.42 -0.59 23.62
N GLN A 490 31.54 -1.45 24.17
CA GLN A 490 31.37 -1.55 25.62
C GLN A 490 32.53 -2.32 26.29
N SER A 491 32.98 -3.44 25.71
CA SER A 491 34.04 -4.29 26.25
C SER A 491 35.37 -3.55 26.47
N SER A 492 35.70 -2.62 25.56
CA SER A 492 36.94 -1.83 25.61
C SER A 492 37.00 -0.87 26.81
N ILE A 493 35.87 -0.28 27.20
CA ILE A 493 35.78 0.63 28.34
C ILE A 493 35.99 -0.13 29.65
N PHE A 494 35.40 -1.32 29.75
CA PHE A 494 35.54 -2.21 30.91
C PHE A 494 37.00 -2.65 31.11
N LEU A 495 37.70 -3.02 30.04
CA LEU A 495 39.10 -3.44 30.09
C LEU A 495 40.03 -2.30 30.52
N CYS A 496 39.83 -1.08 30.00
CA CYS A 496 40.61 0.10 30.41
C CYS A 496 40.42 0.45 31.89
N LEU A 497 39.19 0.33 32.42
CA LEU A 497 38.92 0.58 33.84
C LEU A 497 39.63 -0.42 34.75
N VAL A 498 39.57 -1.73 34.43
CA VAL A 498 40.25 -2.78 35.21
C VAL A 498 41.78 -2.58 35.20
N ILE A 499 42.37 -2.27 34.04
CA ILE A 499 43.82 -2.01 33.92
C ILE A 499 44.23 -0.76 34.74
N SER A 500 43.42 0.30 34.71
CA SER A 500 43.68 1.54 35.47
C SER A 500 43.63 1.33 36.98
N VAL A 501 42.70 0.51 37.48
CA VAL A 501 42.60 0.17 38.90
C VAL A 501 43.76 -0.73 39.34
N LEU A 502 44.18 -1.70 38.52
CA LEU A 502 45.34 -2.55 38.80
C LEU A 502 46.66 -1.75 38.89
N PHE A 503 46.77 -0.63 38.16
CA PHE A 503 47.91 0.30 38.27
C PHE A 503 47.88 1.20 39.52
N LEU A 504 46.71 1.37 40.16
CA LEU A 504 46.53 2.18 41.38
C LEU A 504 46.59 1.36 42.68
N MET A 505 46.73 0.03 42.58
CA MET A 505 46.82 -0.90 43.72
C MET A 505 48.23 -1.48 43.93
N LYS A 506 49.26 -0.88 43.32
CA LYS A 506 50.63 -1.42 43.26
C LYS A 506 51.67 -0.42 43.76
#